data_AF-A0A7Z9W1B0-F1
#
_entry.id   AF-A0A7Z9W1B0-F1
#
_cell.length_a   1.000
_cell.length_b   1.000
_cell.length_c   1.000
_cell.angle_alpha   90.00
_cell.angle_beta   90.00
_cell.angle_gamma   90.00
#
_symmetry.space_group_name_H-M   'P 1'
#
loop_
_entity.id
_entity.type
_entity.pdbx_description
1 polymer ?
#
loop_
_entity_poly.entity_id
_entity_poly.type
_entity_poly.pdbx_seq_one_letter_code
_entity_poly.pdbx_strand_id
1 'polypeptide(L)'
;MDLTMRQEASPLITLRAGTMQLSIAPEAGGSISQFASEHLGRLFNWMRPASEDALSTRSAGGTSSFPMVPFSNRIRNGRFLFRGRTIQLEQNFSP
;
A
#
# COMPACT_ATOMS: atom_id res chain seq x y z
N MET A 1 24.98 -1.31 21.61
CA MET A 1 23.70 -0.62 21.90
C MET A 1 22.88 -0.66 20.63
N ASP A 2 21.93 -1.60 20.58
CA ASP A 2 21.00 -1.75 19.46
C ASP A 2 19.94 -0.66 19.57
N LEU A 3 19.97 0.32 18.67
CA LEU A 3 18.92 1.34 18.53
C LEU A 3 17.97 0.89 17.43
N THR A 4 17.26 -0.21 17.65
CA THR A 4 16.09 -0.53 16.83
C THR A 4 14.95 0.35 17.33
N MET A 5 14.80 1.55 16.75
CA MET A 5 13.56 2.30 16.89
C MET A 5 12.45 1.49 16.21
N ARG A 6 11.70 0.72 17.01
CA ARG A 6 10.40 0.21 16.59
C ARG A 6 9.46 1.40 16.56
N GLN A 7 9.30 1.99 15.38
CA GLN A 7 8.25 2.96 15.16
C GLN A 7 6.93 2.22 15.31
N GLU A 8 6.16 2.55 16.36
CA GLU A 8 4.80 2.04 16.51
C GLU A 8 4.02 2.35 15.24
N ALA A 9 3.25 1.37 14.75
CA ALA A 9 2.41 1.57 13.59
C ALA A 9 1.42 2.69 13.91
N SER A 10 1.51 3.83 13.22
CA SER A 10 0.46 4.84 13.29
C SER A 10 -0.88 4.17 12.99
N PRO A 11 -1.93 4.47 13.77
CA PRO A 11 -3.17 3.72 13.69
C PRO A 11 -3.79 3.83 12.29
N LEU A 12 -4.41 2.74 11.85
CA LEU A 12 -5.20 2.72 10.61
C LEU A 12 -6.28 3.81 10.67
N ILE A 13 -6.49 4.50 9.55
CA ILE A 13 -7.62 5.41 9.37
C ILE A 13 -8.79 4.59 8.81
N THR A 14 -9.92 4.57 9.53
CA THR A 14 -11.14 3.92 9.04
C THR A 14 -12.17 4.95 8.61
N LEU A 15 -12.55 4.93 7.34
CA LEU A 15 -13.64 5.71 6.77
C LEU A 15 -14.92 4.86 6.74
N ARG A 16 -16.07 5.46 6.99
CA ARG A 16 -17.38 4.78 7.01
C ARG A 16 -18.41 5.55 6.20
N ALA A 17 -19.26 4.81 5.47
CA ALA A 17 -20.41 5.35 4.75
C ALA A 17 -21.54 4.31 4.73
N GLY A 18 -22.61 4.56 5.48
CA GLY A 18 -23.65 3.55 5.71
C GLY A 18 -23.04 2.28 6.33
N THR A 19 -23.26 1.13 5.71
CA THR A 19 -22.69 -0.15 6.15
C THR A 19 -21.27 -0.39 5.63
N MET A 20 -20.74 0.47 4.75
CA MET A 20 -19.41 0.31 4.17
C MET A 20 -18.32 0.84 5.10
N GLN A 21 -17.19 0.15 5.15
CA GLN A 21 -15.97 0.58 5.83
C GLN A 21 -14.73 0.39 4.95
N LEU A 22 -13.84 1.37 5.00
CA LEU A 22 -12.55 1.35 4.31
C LEU A 22 -11.44 1.70 5.30
N SER A 23 -10.50 0.79 5.49
CA SER A 23 -9.33 0.99 6.35
C SER A 23 -8.11 1.32 5.50
N ILE A 24 -7.41 2.38 5.87
CA ILE A 24 -6.23 2.92 5.18
C ILE A 24 -5.06 2.89 6.16
N ALA A 25 -3.88 2.52 5.66
CA ALA A 25 -2.61 2.52 6.38
C ALA A 25 -1.73 3.67 5.87
N PRO A 26 -1.74 4.85 6.51
CA PRO A 26 -0.93 6.00 6.07
C PRO A 26 0.57 5.66 5.99
N GLU A 27 1.08 4.93 6.98
CA GLU A 27 2.49 4.52 7.08
C GLU A 27 2.93 3.53 5.99
N ALA A 28 1.98 2.77 5.43
CA ALA A 28 2.22 1.88 4.29
C ALA A 28 1.95 2.61 2.96
N GLY A 29 2.37 3.87 2.85
CA GLY A 29 2.21 4.68 1.64
C GLY A 29 0.76 5.03 1.29
N GLY A 30 -0.13 5.06 2.28
CA GLY A 30 -1.57 5.30 2.05
C GLY A 30 -2.31 4.11 1.44
N SER A 31 -1.81 2.89 1.66
CA SER A 31 -2.42 1.67 1.14
C SER A 31 -3.76 1.35 1.83
N ILE A 32 -4.67 0.73 1.10
CA ILE A 32 -5.90 0.16 1.64
C ILE A 32 -5.56 -1.16 2.33
N SER A 33 -5.91 -1.29 3.61
CA SER A 33 -5.72 -2.52 4.39
C SER A 33 -6.97 -3.39 4.45
N GLN A 34 -8.16 -2.81 4.30
CA GLN A 34 -9.42 -3.54 4.21
C GLN A 34 -10.48 -2.68 3.52
N PHE A 35 -11.29 -3.32 2.68
CA PHE A 35 -12.56 -2.76 2.22
C PHE A 35 -13.67 -3.78 2.46
N ALA A 36 -14.69 -3.39 3.22
CA ALA A 36 -15.72 -4.31 3.69
C ALA A 36 -17.07 -3.61 3.87
N SER A 37 -18.14 -4.40 3.99
CA SER A 37 -19.44 -3.93 4.45
C SER A 37 -20.02 -4.85 5.50
N GLU A 38 -20.81 -4.29 6.41
CA GLU A 38 -21.60 -5.09 7.34
C GLU A 38 -22.93 -5.52 6.70
N HIS A 39 -23.25 -6.80 6.79
CA HIS A 39 -24.51 -7.38 6.35
C HIS A 39 -25.02 -8.36 7.41
N LEU A 40 -26.21 -8.09 7.96
CA LEU A 40 -26.83 -8.93 9.00
C LEU A 40 -25.89 -9.21 10.20
N GLY A 41 -25.17 -8.19 10.68
CA GLY A 41 -24.22 -8.32 11.78
C GLY A 41 -22.91 -9.03 11.43
N ARG A 42 -22.69 -9.37 10.15
CA ARG A 42 -21.47 -10.04 9.67
C ARG A 42 -20.68 -9.13 8.77
N LEU A 43 -19.36 -9.14 8.93
CA LEU A 43 -18.46 -8.40 8.06
C LEU A 43 -18.19 -9.18 6.78
N PHE A 44 -18.50 -8.59 5.63
CA PHE A 44 -18.16 -9.10 4.31
C PHE A 44 -17.00 -8.29 3.73
N ASN A 45 -15.84 -8.95 3.53
CA ASN A 45 -14.66 -8.32 2.95
C ASN A 45 -14.74 -8.35 1.41
N TRP A 46 -14.81 -7.18 0.78
CA TRP A 46 -14.81 -7.03 -0.68
C TRP A 46 -13.41 -7.15 -1.28
N MET A 47 -12.38 -6.92 -0.46
CA MET A 47 -10.97 -7.11 -0.83
C MET A 47 -10.28 -7.99 0.20
N ARG A 48 -9.21 -8.70 -0.20
CA ARG A 48 -8.37 -9.47 0.72
C ARG A 48 -7.80 -8.51 1.79
N PRO A 49 -8.12 -8.69 3.08
CA PRO A 49 -7.54 -7.86 4.13
C PRO A 49 -6.02 -8.02 4.20
N ALA A 50 -5.32 -6.95 4.56
CA ALA A 50 -3.89 -7.00 4.84
C ALA A 50 -3.62 -7.86 6.08
N SER A 51 -2.53 -8.64 6.07
CA SER A 51 -2.03 -9.26 7.29
C SER A 51 -1.37 -8.23 8.20
N GLU A 52 -1.26 -8.55 9.48
CA GLU A 52 -0.51 -7.72 10.42
C GLU A 52 0.96 -7.56 10.01
N ASP A 53 1.57 -8.63 9.51
CA ASP A 53 2.93 -8.62 8.95
C ASP A 53 3.07 -7.67 7.75
N ALA A 54 2.08 -7.64 6.84
CA ALA A 54 2.11 -6.72 5.72
C ALA A 54 2.04 -5.25 6.17
N LEU A 55 1.30 -4.96 7.25
CA LEU A 55 1.21 -3.62 7.82
C LEU A 55 2.49 -3.23 8.57
N SER A 56 3.06 -4.13 9.36
CA SER A 56 4.28 -3.86 10.14
C SER A 56 5.51 -3.69 9.24
N THR A 57 5.62 -4.48 8.18
CA THR A 57 6.71 -4.40 7.19
C THR A 57 6.45 -3.37 6.10
N ARG A 58 5.28 -2.71 6.09
CA ARG A 58 4.84 -1.76 5.05
C ARG A 58 4.90 -2.38 3.65
N SER A 59 4.61 -3.68 3.55
CA SER A 59 4.64 -4.43 2.29
C SER A 59 3.45 -4.06 1.40
N ALA A 60 3.69 -3.24 0.38
CA ALA A 60 2.66 -2.81 -0.57
C ALA A 60 1.87 -4.00 -1.16
N GLY A 61 2.57 -5.03 -1.64
CA GLY A 61 1.95 -6.24 -2.21
C GLY A 61 1.15 -7.10 -1.21
N GLY A 62 1.43 -6.94 0.09
CA GLY A 62 0.70 -7.59 1.18
C GLY A 62 -0.60 -6.87 1.59
N THR A 63 -0.80 -5.62 1.14
CA THR A 63 -2.03 -4.86 1.40
C THR A 63 -3.18 -5.27 0.46
N SER A 64 -4.37 -4.68 0.62
CA SER A 64 -5.50 -4.91 -0.30
C SER A 64 -5.29 -4.20 -1.63
N SER A 65 -4.81 -2.96 -1.57
CA SER A 65 -4.50 -2.12 -2.73
C SER A 65 -3.57 -0.98 -2.30
N PHE A 66 -2.68 -0.55 -3.19
CA PHE A 66 -1.67 0.45 -2.88
C PHE A 66 -1.50 1.45 -4.02
N PRO A 67 -1.21 2.73 -3.73
CA PRO A 67 -0.90 3.71 -4.77
C PRO A 67 0.36 3.33 -5.56
N MET A 68 0.31 3.46 -6.89
CA MET A 68 1.46 3.23 -7.78
C MET A 68 1.96 4.57 -8.32
N VAL A 69 2.79 5.25 -7.54
CA VAL A 69 3.30 6.59 -7.84
C VAL A 69 4.83 6.64 -7.73
N PRO A 70 5.51 7.51 -8.50
CA PRO A 70 4.95 8.38 -9.55
C PRO A 70 4.67 7.63 -10.86
N PHE A 71 5.15 6.39 -11.00
CA PHE A 71 4.95 5.56 -12.17
C PHE A 71 4.18 4.31 -11.81
N SER A 72 3.18 3.98 -12.62
CA SER A 72 2.55 2.67 -12.60
C SER A 72 3.20 1.77 -13.63
N ASN A 73 3.22 0.47 -13.34
CA ASN A 73 3.74 -0.59 -14.19
C ASN A 73 5.24 -0.42 -14.55
N ARG A 74 5.67 -1.03 -15.66
CA ARG A 74 7.08 -1.15 -16.05
C ARG A 74 7.52 0.02 -16.90
N ILE A 75 8.68 0.59 -16.56
CA ILE A 75 9.44 1.45 -17.46
C ILE A 75 10.46 0.58 -18.18
N ARG A 76 10.36 0.50 -19.51
CA ARG A 76 11.28 -0.31 -20.34
C ARG A 76 12.73 0.09 -20.05
N ASN A 77 13.55 -0.88 -19.66
CA ASN A 77 14.96 -0.73 -19.28
C ASN A 77 15.21 0.27 -18.14
N GLY A 78 14.18 0.66 -17.38
CA GLY A 78 14.25 1.72 -16.37
C GLY A 78 14.65 3.09 -16.95
N ARG A 79 14.47 3.32 -18.26
CA ARG A 79 15.06 4.49 -18.95
C ARG A 79 14.03 5.25 -19.79
N PHE A 80 14.03 6.58 -19.69
CA PHE A 80 13.18 7.45 -20.51
C PHE A 80 13.82 8.83 -20.73
N LEU A 81 13.33 9.58 -21.73
CA LEU A 81 13.74 10.95 -22.02
C LEU A 81 12.72 11.94 -21.45
N PHE A 82 13.16 12.95 -20.73
CA PHE A 82 12.30 14.02 -20.23
C PHE A 82 13.01 15.37 -20.32
N ARG A 83 12.39 16.34 -20.99
CA ARG A 83 12.94 17.70 -21.19
C ARG A 83 14.39 17.69 -21.71
N GLY A 84 14.66 16.87 -22.71
CA GLY A 84 15.99 16.73 -23.32
C GLY A 84 17.03 15.98 -22.47
N ARG A 85 16.64 15.46 -21.30
CA ARG A 85 17.52 14.71 -20.40
C ARG A 85 17.14 13.24 -20.37
N THR A 86 18.13 12.37 -20.54
CA THR A 86 17.94 10.93 -20.29
C THR A 86 17.92 10.69 -18.79
N ILE A 87 16.84 10.07 -18.30
CA ILE A 87 16.67 9.64 -16.91
C ILE A 87 16.80 8.12 -16.87
N GLN A 88 17.68 7.63 -16.00
CA GLN A 88 17.88 6.21 -15.71
C GLN A 88 17.46 5.95 -14.27
N LEU A 89 16.50 5.07 -14.08
CA LEU A 89 16.07 4.56 -12.78
C LEU A 89 16.84 3.28 -12.45
N GLU A 90 16.97 2.99 -11.15
CA GLU A 90 17.40 1.68 -10.66
C GLU A 90 16.35 0.63 -11.04
N GLN A 91 16.82 -0.53 -11.52
CA GLN A 91 15.93 -1.63 -11.87
C GLN A 91 15.61 -2.45 -10.62
N ASN A 92 14.31 -2.60 -10.33
CA ASN A 92 13.81 -3.36 -9.20
C ASN A 92 13.37 -4.79 -9.56
N PHE A 93 13.41 -5.15 -10.84
CA PHE A 93 13.19 -6.51 -11.34
C PHE A 93 14.20 -6.80 -12.46
N SER A 94 15.09 -7.75 -12.22
CA SER A 94 15.96 -8.29 -13.26
C SER A 94 15.15 -9.17 -14.23
N PRO A 95 15.62 -9.36 -15.47
CA PRO A 95 15.22 -10.50 -16.30
C PRO A 95 15.45 -11.84 -15.58
#